data_AF-A0A2W5QNK9-F1
#
_entry.id   AF-A0A2W5QNK9-F1
#
_cell.length_a   1.000
_cell.length_b   1.000
_cell.length_c   1.000
_cell.angle_alpha   90.00
_cell.angle_beta   90.00
_cell.angle_gamma   90.00
#
_symmetry.space_group_name_H-M   'P 1'
#
loop_
_entity.id
_entity.type
_entity.pdbx_description
1 polymer ?
#
loop_
_entity_poly.entity_id
_entity_poly.type
_entity_poly.pdbx_seq_one_letter_code
_entity_poly.pdbx_strand_id
1 'polypeptide(L)'
;MSQTAESFRTSVLNQLLSDGAPRAHAQEAVDLGIHAAKEALATMYRVLMSTPDKGVTVSAAGIAIGITRYRIDELEAEMMATAKALGLKIMTGEAEAPRG
;
A
#
# COMPACT_ATOMS: atom_id res chain seq x y z
N MET A 1 -14.80 2.75 -11.81
CA MET A 1 -13.66 2.60 -10.88
C MET A 1 -12.41 2.63 -11.75
N SER A 2 -11.46 3.52 -11.45
CA SER A 2 -10.55 4.09 -12.45
C SER A 2 -9.54 3.09 -13.00
N GLN A 3 -9.33 3.17 -14.31
CA GLN A 3 -8.36 2.44 -15.14
C GLN A 3 -6.94 2.36 -14.51
N THR A 4 -6.61 3.30 -13.61
CA THR A 4 -5.39 3.39 -12.80
C THR A 4 -5.24 2.32 -11.70
N ALA A 5 -6.31 1.89 -11.03
CA ALA A 5 -6.17 0.92 -9.94
C ALA A 5 -5.94 -0.51 -10.45
N GLU A 6 -6.61 -0.86 -11.55
CA GLU A 6 -6.49 -2.16 -12.20
C GLU A 6 -5.16 -2.29 -12.99
N SER A 7 -4.70 -1.18 -13.60
CA SER A 7 -3.36 -1.12 -14.19
C SER A 7 -2.25 -1.21 -13.15
N PHE A 8 -2.39 -0.53 -11.99
CA PHE A 8 -1.44 -0.67 -10.88
C PHE A 8 -1.40 -2.11 -10.34
N ARG A 9 -2.57 -2.73 -10.09
CA ARG A 9 -2.66 -4.14 -9.67
C ARG A 9 -1.92 -5.07 -10.64
N THR A 10 -2.15 -4.89 -11.94
CA THR A 10 -1.54 -5.70 -13.00
C THR A 10 -0.02 -5.48 -13.07
N SER A 11 0.43 -4.23 -12.93
CA SER A 11 1.86 -3.89 -12.90
C SER A 11 2.60 -4.56 -11.74
N VAL A 12 2.08 -4.45 -10.51
CA VAL A 12 2.70 -5.07 -9.32
C VAL A 12 2.69 -6.59 -9.42
N LEU A 13 1.59 -7.19 -9.90
CA LEU A 13 1.53 -8.64 -10.10
C LEU A 13 2.57 -9.11 -11.12
N ASN A 14 2.70 -8.42 -12.26
CA ASN A 14 3.68 -8.76 -13.28
C ASN A 14 5.12 -8.62 -12.78
N GLN A 15 5.39 -7.59 -11.96
CA GLN A 15 6.69 -7.41 -11.33
C GLN A 15 7.03 -8.61 -10.43
N LEU A 16 6.13 -8.97 -9.50
CA LEU A 16 6.33 -10.10 -8.59
C LEU A 16 6.53 -11.44 -9.34
N LEU A 17 5.81 -11.64 -10.45
CA LEU A 17 5.97 -12.83 -11.30
C LEU A 17 7.32 -12.84 -12.01
N SER A 18 7.76 -11.71 -12.58
CA SER A 18 9.08 -11.56 -13.22
C SER A 18 10.23 -11.80 -12.23
N ASP A 19 9.97 -11.45 -10.98
CA ASP A 19 10.83 -11.59 -9.84
C ASP A 19 10.89 -13.03 -9.28
N GLY A 20 10.09 -13.94 -9.85
CA GLY A 20 10.09 -15.38 -9.53
C GLY A 20 9.15 -15.78 -8.40
N ALA A 21 8.27 -14.87 -7.94
CA ALA A 21 7.26 -15.23 -6.96
C ALA A 21 6.25 -16.22 -7.56
N PRO A 22 5.86 -17.30 -6.84
CA PRO A 22 4.78 -18.17 -7.27
C PRO A 22 3.50 -17.38 -7.47
N ARG A 23 2.79 -17.61 -8.58
CA ARG A 23 1.59 -16.83 -8.94
C ARG A 23 0.55 -16.73 -7.82
N ALA A 24 0.31 -17.82 -7.09
CA ALA A 24 -0.63 -17.81 -5.98
C ALA A 24 -0.21 -16.82 -4.87
N HIS A 25 1.06 -16.84 -4.46
CA HIS A 25 1.57 -15.92 -3.43
C HIS A 25 1.64 -14.47 -3.92
N ALA A 26 2.02 -14.25 -5.18
CA ALA A 26 2.01 -12.91 -5.77
C ALA A 26 0.60 -12.32 -5.80
N GLN A 27 -0.39 -13.15 -6.15
CA GLN A 27 -1.80 -12.75 -6.18
C GLN A 27 -2.32 -12.40 -4.79
N GLU A 28 -2.02 -13.26 -3.81
CA GLU A 28 -2.40 -13.05 -2.41
C GLU A 28 -1.78 -11.77 -1.83
N ALA A 29 -0.49 -11.52 -2.08
CA ALA A 29 0.19 -10.32 -1.60
C ALA A 29 -0.43 -9.04 -2.17
N VAL A 30 -0.74 -9.03 -3.47
CA VAL A 30 -1.38 -7.89 -4.14
C VAL A 30 -2.80 -7.66 -3.60
N ASP A 31 -3.58 -8.73 -3.45
CA ASP A 31 -4.95 -8.61 -2.97
C ASP A 31 -5.01 -8.17 -1.49
N LEU A 32 -4.07 -8.63 -0.66
CA LEU A 32 -3.90 -8.18 0.72
C LEU A 32 -3.59 -6.68 0.79
N GLY A 33 -2.62 -6.19 0.01
CA GLY A 33 -2.26 -4.77 -0.01
C GLY A 33 -3.41 -3.87 -0.46
N ILE A 34 -4.16 -4.30 -1.49
CA ILE A 34 -5.35 -3.57 -1.98
C ILE A 34 -6.45 -3.56 -0.93
N HIS A 35 -6.70 -4.70 -0.27
CA HIS A 35 -7.73 -4.81 0.76
C HIS A 35 -7.42 -3.90 1.95
N ALA A 36 -6.21 -3.96 2.50
CA ALA A 36 -5.77 -3.11 3.60
C ALA A 36 -5.90 -1.61 3.25
N ALA A 37 -5.49 -1.20 2.05
CA ALA A 37 -5.64 0.18 1.59
C ALA A 37 -7.11 0.61 1.49
N LYS A 38 -8.00 -0.26 0.99
CA LYS A 38 -9.45 0.02 0.92
C LYS A 38 -10.06 0.17 2.30
N GLU A 39 -9.72 -0.69 3.25
CA GLU A 39 -10.24 -0.61 4.63
C GLU A 39 -9.75 0.64 5.36
N ALA A 40 -8.46 0.99 5.19
CA ALA A 40 -7.90 2.22 5.74
C ALA A 40 -8.62 3.45 5.17
N LEU A 41 -8.79 3.53 3.84
CA LEU A 41 -9.53 4.62 3.17
C LEU A 41 -10.98 4.70 3.64
N ALA A 42 -11.70 3.58 3.72
CA ALA A 42 -13.09 3.56 4.15
C ALA A 42 -13.24 4.04 5.60
N THR A 43 -12.32 3.65 6.48
CA THR A 43 -12.31 4.07 7.88
C THR A 43 -12.04 5.57 7.99
N MET A 44 -11.03 6.08 7.27
CA MET A 44 -10.73 7.51 7.21
C MET A 44 -11.91 8.32 6.66
N TYR A 45 -12.54 7.86 5.57
CA TYR A 45 -13.70 8.52 4.99
C TYR A 45 -14.90 8.57 5.95
N ARG A 46 -15.13 7.50 6.73
CA ARG A 46 -16.19 7.47 7.74
C ARG A 46 -15.98 8.52 8.82
N VAL A 47 -14.75 8.63 9.34
CA VAL A 47 -14.37 9.66 10.33
C VAL A 47 -14.51 11.07 9.72
N LEU A 48 -14.12 11.21 8.44
CA LEU A 48 -14.26 12.48 7.73
C LEU A 48 -15.71 12.95 7.63
N MET A 49 -16.63 12.03 7.36
CA MET A 49 -18.04 12.33 7.13
C MET A 49 -18.85 12.44 8.42
N SER A 50 -18.35 11.96 9.56
CA SER A 50 -19.07 12.01 10.85
C SER A 50 -18.86 13.30 11.65
N THR A 51 -17.96 14.18 11.22
CA THR A 51 -17.51 15.32 12.03
C THR A 51 -18.15 16.64 11.56
N PRO A 52 -18.69 17.48 12.46
CA PRO A 52 -19.38 18.73 12.08
C PRO A 52 -18.47 19.78 11.44
N ASP A 53 -17.24 19.90 11.93
CA ASP A 53 -16.24 20.85 11.40
C ASP A 53 -15.37 20.17 10.35
N LYS A 54 -15.65 20.46 9.08
CA LYS A 54 -14.94 19.88 7.94
C LYS A 54 -13.45 20.25 7.89
N GLY A 55 -13.05 21.42 8.43
CA GLY A 55 -11.67 21.90 8.38
C GLY A 55 -10.75 21.10 9.30
N VAL A 56 -11.12 20.99 10.59
CA VAL A 56 -10.40 20.17 11.58
C VAL A 56 -10.30 18.72 11.12
N THR A 57 -11.35 18.25 10.45
CA THR A 57 -11.50 16.87 10.00
C THR A 57 -10.56 16.51 8.85
N VAL A 58 -10.42 17.41 7.86
CA VAL A 58 -9.43 17.23 6.77
C VAL A 58 -8.01 17.21 7.33
N SER A 59 -7.68 18.11 8.27
CA SER A 59 -6.36 18.11 8.93
C SER A 59 -6.11 16.82 9.71
N ALA A 60 -7.08 16.33 10.48
CA ALA A 60 -6.97 15.07 11.22
C ALA A 60 -6.78 13.86 10.29
N ALA A 61 -7.48 13.81 9.16
CA ALA A 61 -7.27 12.76 8.17
C ALA A 61 -5.88 12.84 7.51
N GLY A 62 -5.39 14.04 7.22
CA GLY A 62 -4.02 14.24 6.72
C GLY A 62 -2.97 13.70 7.69
N ILE A 63 -3.13 13.97 8.99
CA ILE A 63 -2.26 13.42 10.05
C ILE A 63 -2.36 11.90 10.12
N ALA A 64 -3.57 11.33 10.08
CA ALA A 64 -3.78 9.89 10.13
C ALA A 64 -3.12 9.17 8.93
N ILE A 65 -3.24 9.72 7.72
CA ILE A 65 -2.54 9.22 6.53
C ILE A 65 -1.03 9.29 6.73
N GLY A 66 -0.50 10.38 7.28
CA GLY A 66 0.91 10.53 7.60
C GLY A 66 1.41 9.45 8.56
N ILE A 67 0.66 9.16 9.62
CA ILE A 67 0.96 8.09 10.58
C ILE A 67 0.93 6.72 9.89
N THR A 68 -0.10 6.43 9.09
CA THR A 68 -0.19 5.16 8.35
C THR A 68 1.01 4.96 7.42
N ARG A 69 1.41 5.99 6.67
CA ARG A 69 2.58 5.93 5.79
C ARG A 69 3.86 5.65 6.57
N TYR A 70 4.10 6.39 7.65
CA TYR A 70 5.26 6.17 8.52
C TYR A 70 5.36 4.72 9.00
N ARG A 71 4.24 4.11 9.41
CA ARG A 71 4.23 2.71 9.88
C ARG A 71 4.44 1.69 8.77
N ILE A 72 4.01 1.99 7.55
CA ILE A 72 4.28 1.15 6.37
C ILE A 72 5.77 1.24 6.01
N ASP A 73 6.35 2.44 6.00
CA ASP A 73 7.78 2.64 5.72
C ASP A 73 8.66 1.95 6.77
N GLU A 74 8.26 2.00 8.05
CA GLU A 74 8.92 1.28 9.16
C GLU A 74 8.86 -0.24 8.96
N LEU A 75 7.69 -0.78 8.61
CA LEU A 75 7.53 -2.20 8.32
C LEU A 75 8.37 -2.65 7.12
N GLU A 76 8.40 -1.85 6.04
CA GLU A 76 9.23 -2.12 4.87
C GLU A 76 10.71 -2.18 5.26
N ALA A 77 11.19 -1.20 6.04
CA ALA A 77 12.57 -1.17 6.52
C ALA A 77 12.92 -2.41 7.37
N GLU A 78 12.03 -2.84 8.27
CA GLU A 78 12.20 -4.07 9.07
C GLU A 78 12.25 -5.32 8.20
N MET A 79 11.37 -5.41 7.19
CA MET A 79 11.37 -6.52 6.23
C MET A 79 12.66 -6.56 5.42
N MET A 80 13.15 -5.41 4.95
CA MET A 80 14.42 -5.31 4.24
C MET A 80 15.61 -5.71 5.13
N ALA A 81 15.63 -5.26 6.39
CA ALA A 81 16.66 -5.63 7.35
C ALA A 81 16.67 -7.14 7.60
N THR A 82 15.49 -7.74 7.76
CA THR A 82 15.32 -9.19 7.95
C THR A 82 15.78 -9.97 6.72
N ALA A 83 15.37 -9.56 5.53
CA ALA A 83 15.79 -10.20 4.28
C ALA A 83 17.31 -10.14 4.09
N LYS A 84 17.93 -9.00 4.41
CA LYS A 84 19.40 -8.84 4.39
C LYS A 84 20.08 -9.78 5.39
N ALA A 85 19.56 -9.89 6.62
CA ALA A 85 20.10 -10.79 7.65
C ALA A 85 20.01 -12.27 7.24
N LEU A 86 18.98 -12.63 6.47
CA LEU A 86 18.77 -13.98 5.93
C LEU A 86 19.50 -14.23 4.60
N GLY A 87 20.20 -13.24 4.04
CA GLY A 87 20.86 -13.33 2.74
C GLY A 87 19.89 -13.47 1.56
N LEU A 88 18.63 -13.06 1.73
CA LEU A 88 17.60 -13.12 0.70
C LEU A 88 17.75 -11.95 -0.28
N LYS A 89 17.50 -12.22 -1.56
CA LYS A 89 17.42 -11.19 -2.58
C LYS A 89 16.18 -10.33 -2.32
N ILE A 90 16.38 -9.05 -2.02
CA ILE A 90 15.30 -8.08 -1.82
C ILE A 90 14.91 -7.53 -3.19
N MET A 91 13.62 -7.53 -3.47
CA MET A 91 13.05 -6.97 -4.70
C MET A 91 12.25 -5.74 -4.28
N THR A 92 12.87 -4.57 -4.46
CA THR A 92 12.21 -3.29 -4.21
C THR A 92 11.19 -3.08 -5.32
N GLY A 93 9.91 -3.09 -4.95
CA GLY A 93 8.83 -2.76 -5.86
C GLY A 93 8.87 -1.27 -6.19
N GLU A 94 9.77 -0.85 -7.07
CA GLU A 94 9.64 0.44 -7.78
C GLU A 94 8.53 0.31 -8.82
N ALA A 95 7.31 -0.03 -8.39
CA ALA A 95 6.14 0.16 -9.24
C ALA A 95 5.89 1.67 -9.26
N GLU A 96 6.35 2.36 -10.31
CA GLU A 96 6.01 3.76 -10.52
C GLU A 96 4.50 3.91 -10.44
N ALA A 97 4.00 4.62 -9.42
CA ALA A 97 2.61 5.02 -9.37
C ALA A 97 2.31 5.81 -10.66
N PRO A 98 1.19 5.53 -11.36
CA PRO A 98 0.86 6.25 -12.58
C PRO A 98 0.82 7.75 -12.27
N ARG A 99 1.74 8.51 -12.89
CA ARG A 99 1.65 9.96 -12.91
C ARG A 99 0.39 10.29 -13.72
N GLY A 100 -0.48 11.09 -13.11
CA GLY A 100 -1.88 11.30 -13.52
C GLY A 100 -2.09 11.75 -14.95
#